data_AF-A0A7X3S593-F1
#
_entry.id   AF-A0A7X3S593-F1
#
_cell.length_a   1.000
_cell.length_b   1.000
_cell.length_c   1.000
_cell.angle_alpha   90.00
_cell.angle_beta   90.00
_cell.angle_gamma   90.00
#
_symmetry.space_group_name_H-M   'P 1'
#
loop_
_entity.id
_entity.type
_entity.pdbx_description
1 polymer ?
#
loop_
_entity_poly.entity_id
_entity_poly.type
_entity_poly.pdbx_seq_one_letter_code
_entity_poly.pdbx_strand_id
1 'polypeptide(L)' 'MKRHIRIFDTTLRDGEQSPGASMNVEEKVLVAKQLARLNV' A
#
# COMPACT_ATOMS: atom_id res chain seq x y z
N MET A 1 -21.18 11.62 -19.22
CA MET A 1 -19.78 11.86 -18.83
C MET A 1 -19.35 10.80 -17.83
N LYS A 2 -18.19 10.15 -18.01
CA LYS A 2 -17.68 9.20 -16.99
C LYS A 2 -17.02 9.98 -15.85
N ARG A 3 -17.33 9.60 -14.60
CA ARG A 3 -16.71 10.17 -13.40
C ARG A 3 -15.28 9.65 -13.26
N HIS A 4 -14.31 10.54 -13.14
CA HIS A 4 -12.94 10.17 -12.78
C HIS A 4 -12.82 10.09 -11.26
N ILE A 5 -12.30 8.96 -10.75
CA ILE A 5 -12.08 8.73 -9.33
C ILE A 5 -10.58 8.67 -9.10
N ARG A 6 -10.08 9.49 -8.17
CA ARG A 6 -8.68 9.46 -7.74
C ARG A 6 -8.56 8.51 -6.57
N ILE A 7 -7.60 7.60 -6.64
CA ILE A 7 -7.28 6.67 -5.55
C ILE A 7 -6.01 7.16 -4.88
N PHE A 8 -6.00 7.16 -3.55
CA PHE A 8 -4.82 7.39 -2.74
C PHE A 8 -4.59 6.13 -1.93
N ASP A 9 -3.56 5.36 -2.30
CA ASP A 9 -3.27 4.08 -1.66
C ASP A 9 -2.53 4.31 -0.33
N THR A 10 -3.17 3.90 0.78
CA THR A 10 -2.59 3.94 2.13
C THR A 10 -2.18 2.56 2.64
N THR A 11 -2.20 1.53 1.79
CA THR A 11 -2.07 0.12 2.16
C THR A 11 -0.82 -0.15 2.97
N LEU A 12 0.34 0.39 2.55
CA LEU A 12 1.60 0.16 3.25
C LEU A 12 1.58 0.73 4.68
N ARG A 13 1.01 1.93 4.85
CA ARG A 13 1.01 2.64 6.14
C ARG A 13 -0.05 2.08 7.09
N ASP A 14 -1.27 1.89 6.61
CA ASP A 14 -2.37 1.38 7.43
C ASP A 14 -2.19 -0.12 7.74
N GLY A 15 -1.62 -0.87 6.80
CA GLY A 15 -1.22 -2.25 7.01
C GLY A 15 -0.22 -2.40 8.15
N GLU A 16 0.87 -1.64 8.14
CA GLU A 16 1.89 -1.66 9.20
C GLU A 16 1.32 -1.39 10.60
N GLN A 17 0.34 -0.48 10.68
CA GLN A 17 -0.26 -0.04 11.94
C GLN A 17 -1.35 -0.99 12.44
N SER A 18 -1.76 -1.96 11.62
CA SER A 18 -2.79 -2.92 11.98
C SER A 18 -2.22 -3.97 12.96
N PRO A 19 -3.01 -4.41 13.97
CA PRO A 19 -2.55 -5.42 14.93
C PRO A 19 -2.10 -6.71 14.23
N GLY A 20 -0.88 -7.16 14.54
CA GLY A 20 -0.31 -8.38 13.96
C GLY A 20 0.24 -8.24 12.53
N ALA A 21 0.27 -7.03 11.98
CA ALA A 21 0.77 -6.75 10.62
C ALA A 21 1.99 -5.82 10.59
N SER A 22 2.71 -5.70 11.71
CA SER A 22 3.96 -4.95 11.77
C SER A 22 5.03 -5.59 10.89
N MET A 23 5.76 -4.74 10.18
CA MET A 23 6.76 -5.09 9.18
C MET A 23 8.09 -4.43 9.51
N ASN A 24 9.18 -5.17 9.32
CA ASN A 24 10.51 -4.58 9.25
C ASN A 24 10.71 -3.77 7.95
N VAL A 25 11.88 -3.17 7.80
CA VAL A 25 12.18 -2.29 6.66
C VAL A 25 12.17 -3.08 5.35
N GLU A 26 12.71 -4.29 5.35
CA GLU A 26 12.80 -5.16 4.18
C GLU A 26 11.41 -5.60 3.69
N GLU A 27 10.53 -5.97 4.61
CA GLU A 27 9.13 -6.31 4.35
C GLU A 27 8.35 -5.12 3.79
N LYS A 28 8.55 -3.92 4.33
CA LYS A 28 7.97 -2.68 3.80
C LYS A 28 8.38 -2.42 2.36
N VAL A 29 9.67 -2.59 2.05
CA VAL A 29 10.19 -2.42 0.68
C VAL A 29 9.60 -3.48 -0.27
N LEU A 30 9.41 -4.72 0.21
CA LEU A 30 8.78 -5.77 -0.59
C LEU A 30 7.33 -5.43 -0.94
N VAL A 31 6.53 -5.00 0.05
CA VAL A 31 5.14 -4.58 -0.14
C VAL A 31 5.06 -3.36 -1.07
N ALA A 32 5.91 -2.35 -0.86
CA ALA A 32 5.97 -1.18 -1.72
C ALA A 32 6.23 -1.54 -3.20
N LYS A 33 7.13 -2.50 -3.46
CA LYS A 33 7.37 -3.01 -4.83
C LYS A 33 6.15 -3.73 -5.41
N GLN A 34 5.35 -4.42 -4.60
CA GLN A 34 4.11 -5.04 -5.08
C GLN A 34 3.04 -3.99 -5.39
N LEU A 35 2.84 -3.00 -4.52
CA LEU A 35 1.89 -1.91 -4.76
C LEU A 35 2.26 -1.15 -6.05
N ALA A 36 3.55 -0.84 -6.25
CA ALA A 36 4.01 -0.22 -7.49
C ALA A 36 3.72 -1.05 -8.75
N ARG A 37 3.80 -2.39 -8.67
CA ARG A 37 3.45 -3.28 -9.80
C ARG A 37 1.96 -3.29 -10.13
N LEU A 38 1.11 -3.03 -9.14
CA LEU A 38 -0.33 -2.91 -9.32
C LEU A 38 -0.72 -1.54 -9.89
N ASN A 39 0.24 -0.62 -10.01
CA ASN A 39 0.04 0.75 -10.52
C ASN A 39 -1.03 1.51 -9.72
N VAL A 40 -0.99 1.34 -8.39
CA VAL A 40 -1.81 2.06 -7.40
C VAL A 40 -1.00 3.13 -6.69
#